data_AF-A0A8B6DXD8-F1
#
_entry.id   AF-A0A8B6DXD8-F1
#
_cell.length_a   1.000
_cell.length_b   1.000
_cell.length_c   1.000
_cell.angle_alpha   90.00
_cell.angle_beta   90.00
_cell.angle_gamma   90.00
#
_symmetry.space_group_name_H-M   'P 1'
#
loop_
_entity.id
_entity.type
_entity.pdbx_description
1 polymer ?
#
loop_
_entity_poly.entity_id
_entity_poly.type
_entity_poly.pdbx_seq_one_letter_code
_entity_poly.pdbx_strand_id
1 'polypeptide(L)'
;MFQHSPINYYNEDLFITYNGKTSKTYDIDEITKLFHLNERREEFRALCKEYTEKWKEKPVKFCITGASCTGKSSFINAITGFKKHEKGFAETSPYGYTTKDAKCYVHPKNPKFELWDLPGVGTVNFKSDNFVTNMGLANYDYFLIFFDVILEQDIQLAKKLKSLDKPLCFVRSKLDLVTQNEMHIDILYRKVLEDLEKYGMGYVDVFVISSKNTAFGHFELLMNHMQQNLSVGQNAAVINSLSSKSEPVIRKKYEILTRRLGTIYIASMYFKHDLRYTTYTKQIRSDIILTNLTDEVKEYIDTFELTKQTIDKLHVKERSAFKMNDILCKTDEQIKTFIKTRLQSQNVRMIEEGCSFLSLPGQMQSFLFNSEKLLRDILVLLQQDALQVLKRLMTNPAV
;
A
#
# COMPACT_ATOMS: atom_id res chain seq x y z
N MET A 1 17.52 34.27 -7.49
CA MET A 1 18.27 33.09 -7.98
C MET A 1 18.29 32.06 -6.86
N PHE A 2 17.29 31.19 -6.78
CA PHE A 2 17.30 30.07 -5.84
C PHE A 2 17.43 28.78 -6.62
N GLN A 3 18.39 27.96 -6.20
CA GLN A 3 18.81 26.72 -6.82
C GLN A 3 17.63 25.75 -6.95
N HIS A 4 17.25 25.43 -8.19
CA HIS A 4 16.46 24.25 -8.49
C HIS A 4 17.28 23.03 -8.06
N SER A 5 16.85 22.32 -7.03
CA SER A 5 17.29 20.94 -6.85
C SER A 5 16.37 20.06 -7.70
N PRO A 6 16.86 19.42 -8.78
CA PRO A 6 16.08 18.42 -9.49
C PRO A 6 15.81 17.29 -8.50
N ILE A 7 14.55 16.86 -8.40
CA ILE A 7 14.22 15.62 -7.71
C ILE A 7 15.09 14.54 -8.39
N ASN A 8 16.12 14.07 -7.69
CA ASN A 8 17.02 13.03 -8.18
C ASN A 8 16.25 11.71 -8.14
N TYR A 9 15.54 11.43 -9.23
CA TYR A 9 15.09 10.10 -9.59
C TYR A 9 16.34 9.25 -9.85
N TYR A 10 16.38 8.02 -9.34
CA TYR A 10 17.54 7.10 -9.37
C TYR A 10 18.63 7.38 -8.33
N ASN A 11 18.37 7.00 -7.08
CA ASN A 11 19.42 6.42 -6.24
C ASN A 11 18.81 5.35 -5.34
N GLU A 12 19.30 4.13 -5.52
CA GLU A 12 19.12 3.00 -4.63
C GLU A 12 19.89 3.34 -3.33
N ASP A 13 19.24 4.00 -2.38
CA ASP A 13 19.59 3.97 -0.96
C ASP A 13 18.50 4.70 -0.17
N LEU A 14 17.86 3.98 0.76
CA LEU A 14 16.63 4.39 1.41
C LEU A 14 16.92 4.98 2.79
N PHE A 15 17.34 6.24 2.85
CA PHE A 15 17.27 7.07 4.06
C PHE A 15 16.80 8.47 3.72
N ILE A 16 15.70 8.92 4.34
CA ILE A 16 15.18 10.29 4.19
C ILE A 16 15.27 11.01 5.53
N THR A 17 15.87 12.19 5.52
CA THR A 17 15.69 13.21 6.56
C THR A 17 15.06 14.45 5.92
N TYR A 18 13.99 15.00 6.50
CA TYR A 18 13.49 16.33 6.13
C TYR A 18 12.84 17.06 7.32
N ASN A 19 13.14 18.35 7.50
CA ASN A 19 12.64 19.26 8.55
C ASN A 19 13.04 19.00 10.01
N GLY A 20 14.20 18.39 10.28
CA GLY A 20 14.72 18.23 11.66
C GLY A 20 13.82 17.40 12.59
N LYS A 21 12.74 16.82 12.06
CA LYS A 21 11.89 15.84 12.73
C LYS A 21 12.02 14.55 11.95
N THR A 22 12.79 13.63 12.52
CA THR A 22 12.81 12.23 12.13
C THR A 22 11.39 11.69 12.29
N SER A 23 10.69 11.47 11.19
CA SER A 23 9.54 10.56 11.21
C SER A 23 10.07 9.21 11.68
N LYS A 24 9.52 8.68 12.78
CA LYS A 24 9.91 7.38 13.34
C LYS A 24 9.45 6.26 12.41
N THR A 25 10.13 6.08 11.29
CA THR A 25 10.19 4.81 10.59
C THR A 25 11.30 4.02 11.24
N TYR A 26 10.95 3.07 12.10
CA TYR A 26 11.92 2.13 12.63
C TYR A 26 12.43 1.27 11.47
N ASP A 27 13.64 1.58 11.02
CA ASP A 27 14.35 0.81 10.01
C ASP A 27 14.67 -0.60 10.55
N ILE A 28 14.93 -1.58 9.67
CA ILE A 28 15.47 -2.89 10.05
C ILE A 28 16.72 -2.70 10.92
N ASP A 29 17.52 -1.67 10.65
CA ASP A 29 18.67 -1.30 11.46
C ASP A 29 18.30 -0.82 12.86
N GLU A 30 17.16 -0.16 13.05
CA GLU A 30 16.68 0.26 14.38
C GLU A 30 16.08 -0.91 15.15
N ILE A 31 15.35 -1.81 14.47
CA ILE A 31 14.90 -3.10 15.00
C ILE A 31 16.10 -3.95 15.43
N THR A 32 17.17 -3.97 14.64
CA THR A 32 18.42 -4.68 14.93
C THR A 32 19.22 -4.00 16.06
N LYS A 33 19.17 -2.66 16.18
CA LYS A 33 19.74 -1.95 17.34
C LYS A 33 18.95 -2.25 18.62
N LEU A 34 17.63 -2.30 18.56
CA LEU A 34 16.76 -2.69 19.68
C LEU A 34 16.95 -4.16 20.09
N PHE A 35 17.22 -5.05 19.12
CA PHE A 35 17.56 -6.46 19.32
C PHE A 35 18.78 -6.66 20.25
N HIS A 36 19.77 -5.76 20.19
CA HIS A 36 20.98 -5.84 21.01
C HIS A 36 20.86 -5.21 22.40
N LEU A 37 19.78 -4.47 22.68
CA LEU A 37 19.55 -3.79 23.96
C LEU A 37 18.46 -4.50 24.75
N ASN A 38 18.86 -5.41 25.65
CA ASN A 38 17.95 -6.16 26.53
C ASN A 38 17.00 -5.27 27.36
N GLU A 39 17.29 -3.98 27.51
CA GLU A 39 16.55 -3.01 28.33
C GLU A 39 15.29 -2.43 27.66
N ARG A 40 15.08 -2.64 26.34
CA ARG A 40 13.93 -2.05 25.59
C ARG A 40 12.96 -3.09 25.02
N ARG A 41 12.79 -4.23 25.71
CA ARG A 41 11.94 -5.35 25.27
C ARG A 41 10.48 -4.97 25.01
N GLU A 42 9.88 -4.16 25.88
CA GLU A 42 8.47 -3.75 25.72
C GLU A 42 8.27 -2.78 24.56
N GLU A 43 9.24 -1.90 24.29
CA GLU A 43 9.22 -1.04 23.11
C GLU A 43 9.36 -1.85 21.81
N PHE A 44 10.28 -2.82 21.80
CA PHE A 44 10.43 -3.75 20.69
C PHE A 44 9.15 -4.58 20.46
N ARG A 45 8.50 -5.04 21.54
CA ARG A 45 7.23 -5.76 21.48
C ARG A 45 6.10 -4.91 20.90
N ALA A 46 5.97 -3.67 21.38
CA ALA A 46 4.99 -2.72 20.87
C ALA A 46 5.20 -2.44 19.37
N LEU A 47 6.46 -2.32 18.95
CA LEU A 47 6.84 -2.14 17.55
C LEU A 47 6.48 -3.35 16.69
N CYS A 48 6.85 -4.56 17.11
CA CYS A 48 6.45 -5.79 16.41
C CYS A 48 4.94 -5.88 16.28
N LYS A 49 4.19 -5.61 17.36
CA LYS A 49 2.72 -5.58 17.35
C LYS A 49 2.18 -4.55 16.35
N GLU A 50 2.81 -3.38 16.27
CA GLU A 50 2.41 -2.33 15.36
C GLU A 50 2.56 -2.75 13.88
N TYR A 51 3.69 -3.38 13.56
CA TYR A 51 3.98 -3.87 12.22
C TYR A 51 3.14 -5.10 11.81
N THR A 52 2.85 -6.02 12.74
CA THR A 52 2.16 -7.29 12.42
C THR A 52 0.65 -7.24 12.59
N GLU A 53 0.13 -6.42 13.51
CA GLU A 53 -1.28 -6.47 13.95
C GLU A 53 -2.01 -5.12 13.86
N LYS A 54 -1.40 -4.01 14.30
CA LYS A 54 -2.15 -2.74 14.46
C LYS A 54 -2.65 -2.13 13.17
N TRP A 55 -2.00 -2.38 12.03
CA TRP A 55 -2.54 -1.91 10.74
C TRP A 55 -3.94 -2.49 10.44
N LYS A 56 -4.30 -3.62 11.07
CA LYS A 56 -5.62 -4.24 10.98
C LYS A 56 -6.64 -3.65 11.96
N GLU A 57 -6.22 -2.85 12.95
CA GLU A 57 -7.11 -2.37 14.03
C GLU A 57 -7.81 -1.05 13.67
N LYS A 58 -7.08 -0.03 13.22
CA LYS A 58 -7.65 1.31 12.92
C LYS A 58 -7.73 1.59 11.41
N PRO A 59 -8.90 2.01 10.87
CA PRO A 59 -8.99 2.43 9.48
C PRO A 59 -8.18 3.71 9.22
N VAL A 60 -7.56 3.76 8.04
CA VAL A 60 -6.89 4.93 7.47
C VAL A 60 -7.89 5.66 6.60
N LYS A 61 -8.15 6.93 6.91
CA LYS A 61 -9.21 7.71 6.28
C LYS A 61 -8.62 8.81 5.42
N PHE A 62 -8.71 8.61 4.11
CA PHE A 62 -8.31 9.61 3.13
C PHE A 62 -9.52 10.42 2.72
N CYS A 63 -9.46 11.72 2.95
CA CYS A 63 -10.47 12.66 2.48
C CYS A 63 -10.14 13.10 1.06
N ILE A 64 -11.10 12.94 0.16
CA ILE A 64 -11.04 13.41 -1.22
C ILE A 64 -12.06 14.54 -1.37
N THR A 65 -11.60 15.72 -1.75
CA THR A 65 -12.41 16.92 -1.87
C THR A 65 -12.04 17.70 -3.13
N GLY A 66 -12.81 18.74 -3.43
CA GLY A 66 -12.65 19.56 -4.63
C GLY A 66 -13.94 19.74 -5.41
N ALA A 67 -13.95 20.66 -6.37
CA ALA A 67 -15.15 21.00 -7.14
C ALA A 67 -15.77 19.81 -7.88
N SER A 68 -17.03 19.94 -8.29
CA SER A 68 -17.70 18.92 -9.13
C SER A 68 -16.94 18.71 -10.44
N CYS A 69 -17.04 17.50 -10.97
CA CYS A 69 -16.37 17.09 -12.21
C CYS A 69 -14.84 17.08 -12.18
N THR A 70 -14.14 17.38 -11.08
CA THR A 70 -12.66 17.34 -11.02
C THR A 70 -12.04 15.93 -11.00
N GLY A 71 -12.83 14.88 -11.23
CA GLY A 71 -12.33 13.50 -11.36
C GLY A 71 -12.25 12.69 -10.05
N LYS A 72 -12.79 13.19 -8.93
CA LYS A 72 -12.80 12.49 -7.62
C LYS A 72 -13.33 11.06 -7.69
N SER A 73 -14.56 10.86 -8.19
CA SER A 73 -15.17 9.52 -8.33
C SER A 73 -14.34 8.60 -9.23
N SER A 74 -13.78 9.12 -10.31
CA SER A 74 -12.91 8.35 -11.20
C SER A 74 -11.63 7.90 -10.51
N PHE A 75 -11.04 8.75 -9.67
CA PHE A 75 -9.89 8.39 -8.84
C PHE A 75 -10.25 7.31 -7.82
N ILE A 76 -11.39 7.45 -7.12
CA ILE A 76 -11.87 6.44 -6.17
C ILE A 76 -12.03 5.08 -6.84
N ASN A 77 -12.64 5.03 -8.03
CA ASN A 77 -12.79 3.79 -8.79
C ASN A 77 -11.45 3.23 -9.30
N ALA A 78 -10.49 4.10 -9.67
CA ALA A 78 -9.15 3.67 -10.07
C ALA A 78 -8.39 3.01 -8.91
N ILE A 79 -8.58 3.51 -7.68
CA ILE A 79 -7.96 2.95 -6.48
C ILE A 79 -8.69 1.68 -6.00
N THR A 80 -10.01 1.71 -5.90
CA THR A 80 -10.83 0.58 -5.41
C THR A 80 -10.94 -0.57 -6.40
N GLY A 81 -10.73 -0.31 -7.69
CA GLY A 81 -10.88 -1.28 -8.76
C GLY A 81 -12.33 -1.64 -9.10
N PHE A 82 -13.33 -0.98 -8.49
CA PHE A 82 -14.74 -1.28 -8.75
C PHE A 82 -15.14 -0.99 -10.20
N LYS A 83 -15.92 -1.89 -10.78
CA LYS A 83 -16.57 -1.71 -12.08
C LYS A 83 -17.94 -1.06 -11.94
N LYS A 84 -18.42 -0.44 -13.03
CA LYS A 84 -19.67 0.34 -13.05
C LYS A 84 -20.91 -0.38 -12.49
N HIS A 85 -20.96 -1.71 -12.59
CA HIS A 85 -22.08 -2.53 -12.12
C HIS A 85 -21.89 -3.12 -10.71
N GLU A 86 -20.75 -2.89 -10.08
CA GLU A 86 -20.42 -3.45 -8.78
C GLU A 86 -20.91 -2.55 -7.64
N LYS A 87 -21.40 -3.18 -6.57
CA LYS A 87 -21.80 -2.48 -5.35
C LYS A 87 -20.56 -1.88 -4.70
N GLY A 88 -20.46 -0.55 -4.69
CA GLY A 88 -19.28 0.18 -4.22
C GLY A 88 -18.69 1.13 -5.27
N PHE A 89 -19.13 1.05 -6.53
CA PHE A 89 -18.72 1.99 -7.57
C PHE A 89 -19.10 3.43 -7.21
N ALA A 90 -18.12 4.34 -7.29
CA ALA A 90 -18.35 5.77 -7.17
C ALA A 90 -18.95 6.29 -8.47
N GLU A 91 -20.19 6.77 -8.43
CA GLU A 91 -20.88 7.24 -9.63
C GLU A 91 -20.15 8.41 -10.29
N THR A 92 -20.01 8.33 -11.62
CA THR A 92 -19.35 9.34 -12.46
C THR A 92 -20.37 9.91 -13.44
N SER A 93 -20.51 11.24 -13.52
CA SER A 93 -21.33 11.91 -14.54
C SER A 93 -20.57 13.07 -15.17
N PRO A 94 -20.65 13.23 -16.50
CA PRO A 94 -20.13 14.41 -17.19
C PRO A 94 -20.92 15.68 -16.87
N TYR A 95 -22.18 15.56 -16.43
CA TYR A 95 -23.05 16.69 -16.06
C TYR A 95 -22.87 17.15 -14.61
N GLY A 96 -21.97 16.50 -13.87
CA GLY A 96 -21.72 16.74 -12.45
C GLY A 96 -22.71 16.02 -11.54
N TYR A 97 -22.20 15.55 -10.41
CA TYR A 97 -22.99 15.14 -9.27
C TYR A 97 -22.64 16.03 -8.09
N THR A 98 -23.65 16.41 -7.31
CA THR A 98 -23.43 17.12 -6.04
C THR A 98 -23.52 16.09 -4.93
N THR A 99 -22.36 15.59 -4.49
CA THR A 99 -22.25 14.85 -3.22
C THR A 99 -22.70 15.80 -2.11
N LYS A 100 -23.89 15.59 -1.54
CA LYS A 100 -24.47 16.46 -0.50
C LYS A 100 -23.92 16.14 0.88
N ASP A 101 -23.65 14.86 1.12
CA ASP A 101 -23.14 14.31 2.38
C ASP A 101 -21.87 13.51 2.11
N ALA A 102 -20.95 13.48 3.08
CA ALA A 102 -19.71 12.72 2.96
C ALA A 102 -20.00 11.22 2.76
N LYS A 103 -19.40 10.62 1.72
CA LYS A 103 -19.61 9.21 1.37
C LYS A 103 -18.31 8.43 1.49
N CYS A 104 -18.35 7.34 2.25
CA CYS A 104 -17.23 6.43 2.42
C CYS A 104 -17.24 5.34 1.34
N TYR A 105 -16.07 5.12 0.74
CA TYR A 105 -15.76 4.02 -0.16
C TYR A 105 -14.64 3.19 0.44
N VAL A 106 -14.97 1.95 0.76
CA VAL A 106 -14.04 1.02 1.41
C VAL A 106 -13.36 0.16 0.34
N HIS A 107 -12.04 0.02 0.43
CA HIS A 107 -11.30 -0.81 -0.51
C HIS A 107 -11.67 -2.30 -0.35
N PRO A 108 -12.04 -3.01 -1.44
CA PRO A 108 -12.57 -4.38 -1.33
C PRO A 108 -11.56 -5.38 -0.74
N LYS A 109 -10.26 -5.20 -1.05
CA LYS A 109 -9.17 -6.03 -0.50
C LYS A 109 -8.66 -5.55 0.86
N ASN A 110 -9.01 -4.33 1.25
CA ASN A 110 -8.57 -3.78 2.53
C ASN A 110 -9.67 -2.93 3.17
N PRO A 111 -10.50 -3.53 4.03
CA PRO A 111 -11.58 -2.82 4.72
C PRO A 111 -11.12 -1.65 5.60
N LYS A 112 -9.82 -1.55 5.88
CA LYS A 112 -9.23 -0.47 6.69
C LYS A 112 -8.75 0.70 5.85
N PHE A 113 -8.76 0.61 4.53
CA PHE A 113 -8.47 1.75 3.67
C PHE A 113 -9.78 2.39 3.21
N GLU A 114 -10.09 3.55 3.78
CA GLU A 114 -11.33 4.28 3.55
C GLU A 114 -11.05 5.54 2.74
N LEU A 115 -11.72 5.66 1.58
CA LEU A 115 -11.74 6.85 0.75
C LEU A 115 -13.05 7.60 0.99
N TRP A 116 -12.96 8.78 1.56
CA TRP A 116 -14.12 9.62 1.88
C TRP A 116 -14.26 10.71 0.84
N ASP A 117 -15.29 10.63 -0.01
CA ASP A 117 -15.67 11.69 -0.93
C ASP A 117 -16.50 12.73 -0.17
N LEU A 118 -15.94 13.93 -0.01
CA LEU A 118 -16.63 15.04 0.62
C LEU A 118 -17.38 15.88 -0.40
N PRO A 119 -18.45 16.57 0.03
CA PRO A 119 -19.09 17.60 -0.76
C PRO A 119 -18.07 18.58 -1.33
N GLY A 120 -18.26 18.98 -2.58
CA GLY A 120 -17.31 19.83 -3.26
C GLY A 120 -17.08 21.17 -2.56
N VAL A 121 -15.84 21.65 -2.67
CA VAL A 121 -15.45 23.00 -2.28
C VAL A 121 -16.28 24.00 -3.11
N GLY A 122 -17.03 24.89 -2.46
CA GLY A 122 -17.97 25.81 -3.11
C GLY A 122 -19.47 25.48 -2.95
N THR A 123 -19.81 24.38 -2.25
CA THR A 123 -21.20 24.12 -1.81
C THR A 123 -21.61 25.07 -0.67
N VAL A 124 -22.92 25.28 -0.47
CA VAL A 124 -23.48 26.18 0.58
C VAL A 124 -22.90 25.87 1.96
N ASN A 125 -22.61 24.60 2.25
CA ASN A 125 -22.05 24.14 3.52
C ASN A 125 -20.61 24.62 3.77
N PHE A 126 -19.82 24.88 2.73
CA PHE A 126 -18.42 25.34 2.84
C PHE A 126 -18.30 26.76 3.40
N LYS A 127 -19.30 27.62 3.18
CA LYS A 127 -19.31 29.01 3.63
C LYS A 127 -19.63 29.18 5.12
N SER A 128 -19.87 28.09 5.86
CA SER A 128 -20.17 28.15 7.29
C SER A 128 -18.89 28.12 8.13
N ASP A 129 -18.81 28.96 9.17
CA ASP A 129 -17.70 28.94 10.14
C ASP A 129 -17.53 27.57 10.82
N ASN A 130 -18.59 26.76 10.79
CA ASN A 130 -18.65 25.41 11.34
C ASN A 130 -18.24 24.31 10.34
N PHE A 131 -17.80 24.62 9.11
CA PHE A 131 -17.48 23.61 8.10
C PHE A 131 -16.50 22.53 8.60
N VAL A 132 -15.47 22.94 9.35
CA VAL A 132 -14.46 22.02 9.92
C VAL A 132 -15.11 21.00 10.85
N THR A 133 -16.02 21.45 11.71
CA THR A 133 -16.73 20.62 12.68
C THR A 133 -17.81 19.79 12.01
N ASN A 134 -18.59 20.40 11.11
CA ASN A 134 -19.69 19.75 10.39
C ASN A 134 -19.21 18.62 9.48
N MET A 135 -18.08 18.81 8.81
CA MET A 135 -17.45 17.77 7.98
C MET A 135 -16.47 16.89 8.76
N GLY A 136 -16.27 17.17 10.05
CA GLY A 136 -15.37 16.40 10.90
C GLY A 136 -13.96 16.29 10.35
N LEU A 137 -13.37 17.38 9.84
CA LEU A 137 -12.05 17.33 9.16
C LEU A 137 -10.94 16.74 10.07
N ALA A 138 -11.08 16.87 11.39
CA ALA A 138 -10.17 16.26 12.35
C ALA A 138 -10.13 14.72 12.28
N ASN A 139 -11.19 14.08 11.75
CA ASN A 139 -11.34 12.62 11.70
C ASN A 139 -10.59 11.96 10.55
N TYR A 140 -10.07 12.73 9.59
CA TYR A 140 -9.33 12.20 8.45
C TYR A 140 -7.83 12.25 8.70
N ASP A 141 -7.12 11.25 8.18
CA ASP A 141 -5.67 11.12 8.33
C ASP A 141 -4.91 11.89 7.24
N TYR A 142 -5.49 12.02 6.04
CA TYR A 142 -4.83 12.66 4.89
C TYR A 142 -5.85 13.28 3.92
N PHE A 143 -5.48 14.37 3.24
CA PHE A 143 -6.37 15.11 2.33
C PHE A 143 -5.84 15.20 0.89
N LEU A 144 -6.71 14.91 -0.09
CA LEU A 144 -6.47 15.15 -1.50
C LEU A 144 -7.45 16.22 -2.00
N ILE A 145 -6.92 17.36 -2.44
CA ILE A 145 -7.70 18.46 -2.99
C ILE A 145 -7.64 18.41 -4.53
N PHE A 146 -8.71 17.94 -5.15
CA PHE A 146 -8.82 17.81 -6.61
C PHE A 146 -9.32 19.10 -7.25
N PHE A 147 -8.64 19.56 -8.29
CA PHE A 147 -9.00 20.79 -8.99
C PHE A 147 -8.86 20.65 -10.51
N ASP A 148 -9.68 21.41 -11.24
CA ASP A 148 -9.50 21.66 -12.67
C ASP A 148 -8.91 23.06 -12.90
N VAL A 149 -9.50 24.04 -12.22
CA VAL A 149 -9.01 25.40 -12.04
C VAL A 149 -8.93 25.62 -10.53
N ILE A 150 -7.83 26.21 -10.05
CA ILE A 150 -7.66 26.52 -8.63
C ILE A 150 -8.65 27.62 -8.26
N LEU A 151 -9.53 27.34 -7.31
CA LEU A 151 -10.47 28.30 -6.76
C LEU A 151 -9.97 28.84 -5.42
N GLU A 152 -10.39 30.05 -5.06
CA GLU A 152 -10.03 30.65 -3.77
C GLU A 152 -10.45 29.76 -2.58
N GLN A 153 -11.58 29.07 -2.70
CA GLN A 153 -12.07 28.17 -1.68
C GLN A 153 -11.15 26.94 -1.49
N ASP A 154 -10.49 26.45 -2.55
CA ASP A 154 -9.53 25.35 -2.44
C ASP A 154 -8.31 25.78 -1.60
N ILE A 155 -7.87 27.03 -1.79
CA ILE A 155 -6.77 27.64 -1.05
C ILE A 155 -7.15 27.89 0.41
N GLN A 156 -8.36 28.37 0.67
CA GLN A 156 -8.87 28.56 2.03
C GLN A 156 -8.93 27.22 2.78
N LEU A 157 -9.40 26.15 2.12
CA LEU A 157 -9.41 24.81 2.70
C LEU A 157 -7.99 24.33 3.00
N ALA A 158 -7.07 24.45 2.04
CA ALA A 158 -5.67 24.03 2.23
C ALA A 158 -5.01 24.77 3.39
N LYS A 159 -5.19 26.09 3.50
CA LYS A 159 -4.67 26.89 4.62
C LYS A 159 -5.27 26.45 5.95
N LYS A 160 -6.57 26.14 5.99
CA LYS A 160 -7.23 25.64 7.21
C LYS A 160 -6.68 24.26 7.61
N LEU A 161 -6.51 23.34 6.67
CA LEU A 161 -5.95 22.01 6.92
C LEU A 161 -4.51 22.10 7.44
N LYS A 162 -3.67 22.96 6.86
CA LYS A 162 -2.31 23.23 7.37
C LYS A 162 -2.33 23.77 8.81
N SER A 163 -3.27 24.66 9.15
CA SER A 163 -3.40 25.16 10.53
C SER A 163 -3.82 24.08 11.54
N LEU A 164 -4.40 22.98 11.06
CA LEU A 164 -4.78 21.80 11.86
C LEU A 164 -3.72 20.70 11.84
N ASP A 165 -2.53 20.97 11.28
CA ASP A 165 -1.44 20.00 11.08
C ASP A 165 -1.91 18.75 10.31
N LYS A 166 -2.84 18.94 9.36
CA LYS A 166 -3.35 17.86 8.51
C LYS A 166 -2.51 17.78 7.22
N PRO A 167 -1.94 16.60 6.91
CA PRO A 167 -1.19 16.42 5.68
C PRO A 167 -2.14 16.47 4.47
N LEU A 168 -1.71 17.14 3.41
CA LEU A 168 -2.53 17.36 2.22
C LEU A 168 -1.68 17.48 0.95
N CYS A 169 -2.29 17.17 -0.18
CA CYS A 169 -1.74 17.49 -1.50
C CYS A 169 -2.82 17.96 -2.47
N PHE A 170 -2.39 18.68 -3.51
CA PHE A 170 -3.23 19.10 -4.62
C PHE A 170 -3.12 18.10 -5.77
N VAL A 171 -4.26 17.77 -6.39
CA VAL A 171 -4.34 16.79 -7.47
C VAL A 171 -5.00 17.40 -8.71
N ARG A 172 -4.22 17.56 -9.77
CA ARG A 172 -4.72 17.89 -11.11
C ARG A 172 -5.01 16.59 -11.84
N SER A 173 -6.28 16.23 -11.98
CA SER A 173 -6.68 15.00 -12.69
C SER A 173 -6.88 15.23 -14.19
N LYS A 174 -7.35 14.19 -14.89
CA LYS A 174 -7.68 14.18 -16.33
C LYS A 174 -6.50 14.52 -17.24
N LEU A 175 -5.29 14.17 -16.85
CA LEU A 175 -4.11 14.39 -17.68
C LEU A 175 -4.28 13.80 -19.10
N ASP A 176 -4.98 12.66 -19.21
CA ASP A 176 -5.31 11.99 -20.48
C ASP A 176 -6.11 12.86 -21.47
N LEU A 177 -6.81 13.88 -20.99
CA LEU A 177 -7.56 14.83 -21.83
C LEU A 177 -6.74 16.07 -22.19
N VAL A 178 -5.66 16.34 -21.45
CA VAL A 178 -4.84 17.53 -21.64
C VAL A 178 -3.68 17.25 -22.59
N THR A 179 -3.00 16.10 -22.42
CA THR A 179 -1.86 15.72 -23.26
C THR A 179 -1.62 14.22 -23.17
N GLN A 180 -1.04 13.64 -24.23
CA GLN A 180 -0.44 12.30 -24.21
C GLN A 180 1.09 12.36 -24.29
N ASN A 181 1.67 13.56 -24.38
CA ASN A 181 3.11 13.78 -24.45
C ASN A 181 3.68 14.07 -23.05
N GLU A 182 4.63 13.25 -22.61
CA GLU A 182 5.29 13.38 -21.30
C GLU A 182 5.98 14.73 -21.11
N MET A 183 6.58 15.31 -22.17
CA MET A 183 7.24 16.61 -22.08
C MET A 183 6.29 17.75 -21.69
N HIS A 184 4.98 17.58 -21.92
CA HIS A 184 3.97 18.58 -21.59
C HIS A 184 3.50 18.46 -20.13
N ILE A 185 3.83 17.36 -19.44
CA ILE A 185 3.48 17.14 -18.03
C ILE A 185 4.27 18.13 -17.16
N ASP A 186 5.57 18.29 -17.40
CA ASP A 186 6.43 19.23 -16.66
C ASP A 186 5.95 20.67 -16.81
N ILE A 187 5.51 21.05 -18.01
CA ILE A 187 4.99 22.40 -18.29
C ILE A 187 3.70 22.62 -17.50
N LEU A 188 2.77 21.67 -17.53
CA LEU A 188 1.52 21.75 -16.77
C LEU A 188 1.79 21.79 -15.26
N TYR A 189 2.71 20.96 -14.79
CA TYR A 189 3.12 20.91 -13.38
C TYR A 189 3.68 22.26 -12.90
N ARG A 190 4.63 22.85 -13.65
CA ARG A 190 5.18 24.18 -13.32
C ARG A 190 4.11 25.26 -13.31
N LYS A 191 3.21 25.26 -14.29
CA LYS A 191 2.10 26.23 -14.36
C LYS A 191 1.20 26.13 -13.13
N VAL A 192 0.89 24.93 -12.67
CA VAL A 192 0.09 24.72 -11.45
C VAL A 192 0.83 25.27 -10.22
N LEU A 193 2.13 25.04 -10.10
CA LEU A 193 2.93 25.58 -8.99
C LEU A 193 2.92 27.11 -8.97
N GLU A 194 3.11 27.74 -10.13
CA GLU A 194 3.04 29.20 -10.27
C GLU A 194 1.66 29.75 -9.88
N ASP A 195 0.58 29.07 -10.29
CA ASP A 195 -0.78 29.49 -9.94
C ASP A 195 -1.04 29.37 -8.44
N LEU A 196 -0.60 28.29 -7.79
CA LEU A 196 -0.71 28.15 -6.33
C LEU A 196 0.09 29.23 -5.58
N GLU A 197 1.29 29.55 -6.05
CA GLU A 197 2.13 30.60 -5.47
C GLU A 197 1.45 31.98 -5.58
N LYS A 198 0.83 32.29 -6.72
CA LYS A 198 0.05 33.54 -6.90
C LYS A 198 -1.10 33.68 -5.90
N TYR A 199 -1.74 32.57 -5.51
CA TYR A 199 -2.78 32.57 -4.46
C TYR A 199 -2.22 32.62 -3.03
N GLY A 200 -0.91 32.85 -2.88
CA GLY A 200 -0.22 32.90 -1.60
C GLY A 200 -0.20 31.54 -0.91
N MET A 201 -0.23 30.46 -1.69
CA MET A 201 0.02 29.13 -1.18
C MET A 201 1.51 28.85 -1.30
N GLY A 202 2.23 28.88 -0.17
CA GLY A 202 3.62 28.42 -0.11
C GLY A 202 3.74 26.91 -0.40
N TYR A 203 4.91 26.33 -0.13
CA TYR A 203 5.22 24.94 -0.50
C TYR A 203 4.09 23.94 -0.19
N VAL A 204 3.61 23.26 -1.22
CA VAL A 204 2.60 22.20 -1.14
C VAL A 204 2.83 21.20 -2.26
N ASP A 205 2.61 19.92 -1.97
CA ASP A 205 2.77 18.86 -2.95
C ASP A 205 1.64 18.86 -3.98
N VAL A 206 2.02 18.70 -5.24
CA VAL A 206 1.13 18.73 -6.40
C VAL A 206 1.35 17.48 -7.24
N PHE A 207 0.26 16.84 -7.67
CA PHE A 207 0.31 15.67 -8.53
C PHE A 207 -0.59 15.84 -9.74
N VAL A 208 -0.04 15.58 -10.94
CA VAL A 208 -0.77 15.63 -12.20
C VAL A 208 -1.01 14.20 -12.68
N ILE A 209 -2.26 13.74 -12.68
CA ILE A 209 -2.57 12.31 -12.83
C ILE A 209 -3.60 12.04 -13.93
N SER A 210 -3.58 10.82 -14.47
CA SER A 210 -4.75 10.22 -15.13
C SER A 210 -5.29 9.07 -14.30
N SER A 211 -6.58 9.12 -13.96
CA SER A 211 -7.27 7.99 -13.32
C SER A 211 -7.68 6.91 -14.33
N LYS A 212 -7.67 7.21 -15.64
CA LYS A 212 -7.92 6.22 -16.70
C LYS A 212 -6.66 5.43 -17.05
N ASN A 213 -5.52 6.13 -17.11
CA ASN A 213 -4.22 5.51 -17.35
C ASN A 213 -3.30 5.80 -16.15
N THR A 214 -3.33 4.91 -15.16
CA THR A 214 -2.56 5.04 -13.92
C THR A 214 -1.05 4.86 -14.11
N ALA A 215 -0.60 4.37 -15.27
CA ALA A 215 0.81 4.32 -15.63
C ALA A 215 1.32 5.65 -16.19
N PHE A 216 0.43 6.62 -16.48
CA PHE A 216 0.78 7.90 -17.10
C PHE A 216 0.64 9.08 -16.12
N GLY A 217 1.66 9.94 -16.09
CA GLY A 217 1.75 11.06 -15.17
C GLY A 217 2.16 10.65 -13.75
N HIS A 218 1.81 11.48 -12.77
CA HIS A 218 2.26 11.36 -11.40
C HIS A 218 1.40 10.43 -10.54
N PHE A 219 0.59 9.53 -11.12
CA PHE A 219 -0.34 8.70 -10.34
C PHE A 219 0.43 7.84 -9.32
N GLU A 220 1.51 7.20 -9.76
CA GLU A 220 2.34 6.40 -8.87
C GLU A 220 3.07 7.25 -7.81
N LEU A 221 3.57 8.42 -8.20
CA LEU A 221 4.19 9.37 -7.27
C LEU A 221 3.20 9.83 -6.19
N LEU A 222 1.95 10.09 -6.56
CA LEU A 222 0.87 10.40 -5.62
C LEU A 222 0.66 9.24 -4.65
N MET A 223 0.64 7.99 -5.13
CA MET A 223 0.49 6.83 -4.26
C MET A 223 1.65 6.69 -3.27
N ASN A 224 2.89 6.89 -3.72
CA ASN A 224 4.07 6.87 -2.87
C ASN A 224 4.05 8.00 -1.83
N HIS A 225 3.59 9.18 -2.22
CA HIS A 225 3.46 10.32 -1.33
C HIS A 225 2.36 10.12 -0.27
N MET A 226 1.19 9.59 -0.67
CA MET A 226 0.12 9.20 0.26
C MET A 226 0.63 8.20 1.31
N GLN A 227 1.59 7.34 0.97
CA GLN A 227 2.18 6.36 1.89
C GLN A 227 3.21 6.96 2.84
N GLN A 228 4.06 7.88 2.37
CA GLN A 228 5.12 8.49 3.18
C GLN A 228 4.57 9.38 4.30
N ASN A 229 3.37 9.93 4.11
CA ASN A 229 2.69 10.76 5.10
C ASN A 229 1.84 9.96 6.09
N LEU A 230 1.92 8.63 6.07
CA LEU A 230 1.22 7.74 6.98
C LEU A 230 2.19 7.09 7.97
N SER A 231 1.66 6.69 9.14
CA SER A 231 2.41 5.78 10.02
C SER A 231 2.71 4.46 9.31
N VAL A 232 3.72 3.73 9.77
CA VAL A 232 4.15 2.44 9.18
C VAL A 232 2.96 1.49 9.00
N GLY A 233 2.13 1.32 10.03
CA GLY A 233 0.97 0.43 9.95
C GLY A 233 -0.04 0.89 8.89
N GLN A 234 -0.33 2.19 8.85
CA GLN A 234 -1.24 2.76 7.85
C GLN A 234 -0.68 2.62 6.41
N ASN A 235 0.63 2.74 6.23
CA ASN A 235 1.31 2.57 4.93
C ASN A 235 1.15 1.13 4.40
N ALA A 236 1.39 0.13 5.25
CA ALA A 236 1.21 -1.28 4.88
C ALA A 236 -0.23 -1.57 4.43
N ALA A 237 -1.22 -0.97 5.11
CA ALA A 237 -2.62 -1.07 4.72
C ALA A 237 -2.87 -0.48 3.31
N VAL A 238 -2.36 0.72 3.02
CA VAL A 238 -2.53 1.35 1.71
C VAL A 238 -1.85 0.56 0.60
N ILE A 239 -0.60 0.11 0.75
CA ILE A 239 0.10 -0.64 -0.31
C ILE A 239 -0.60 -1.94 -0.68
N ASN A 240 -1.10 -2.70 0.31
CA ASN A 240 -1.81 -3.95 0.06
C ASN A 240 -3.11 -3.74 -0.72
N SER A 241 -3.67 -2.52 -0.68
CA SER A 241 -4.87 -2.18 -1.44
C SER A 241 -4.58 -1.89 -2.92
N LEU A 242 -3.38 -1.40 -3.28
CA LEU A 242 -3.11 -0.95 -4.63
C LEU A 242 -3.05 -2.12 -5.61
N SER A 243 -3.56 -1.95 -6.83
CA SER A 243 -3.46 -2.98 -7.86
C SER A 243 -2.02 -3.13 -8.37
N SER A 244 -1.59 -4.35 -8.69
CA SER A 244 -0.25 -4.69 -9.19
C SER A 244 -0.07 -4.32 -10.67
N LYS A 245 -0.43 -3.09 -11.05
CA LYS A 245 -0.45 -2.60 -12.45
C LYS A 245 0.73 -1.71 -12.83
N SER A 246 1.68 -1.50 -11.92
CA SER A 246 2.95 -0.86 -12.22
C SER A 246 4.08 -1.62 -11.55
N GLU A 247 5.26 -1.62 -12.19
CA GLU A 247 6.44 -2.31 -11.69
C GLU A 247 6.86 -1.76 -10.32
N PRO A 248 6.86 -0.44 -10.08
CA PRO A 248 7.19 0.07 -8.77
C PRO A 248 6.20 -0.33 -7.67
N VAL A 249 4.89 -0.43 -7.96
CA VAL A 249 3.91 -0.95 -6.97
C VAL A 249 4.23 -2.41 -6.61
N ILE A 250 4.57 -3.24 -7.60
CA ILE A 250 4.97 -4.64 -7.37
C ILE A 250 6.25 -4.71 -6.53
N ARG A 251 7.27 -3.91 -6.87
CA ARG A 251 8.52 -3.82 -6.08
C ARG A 251 8.25 -3.37 -4.65
N LYS A 252 7.33 -2.42 -4.45
CA LYS A 252 7.01 -1.91 -3.12
C LYS A 252 6.26 -2.92 -2.26
N LYS A 253 5.31 -3.66 -2.83
CA LYS A 253 4.65 -4.80 -2.17
C LYS A 253 5.67 -5.84 -1.72
N TYR A 254 6.61 -6.20 -2.58
CA TYR A 254 7.71 -7.12 -2.24
C TYR A 254 8.54 -6.60 -1.06
N GLU A 255 8.95 -5.33 -1.08
CA GLU A 255 9.70 -4.73 0.03
C GLU A 255 8.95 -4.80 1.37
N ILE A 256 7.65 -4.46 1.38
CA ILE A 256 6.84 -4.46 2.60
C ILE A 256 6.64 -5.88 3.14
N LEU A 257 6.33 -6.84 2.27
CA LEU A 257 6.20 -8.24 2.68
C LEU A 257 7.53 -8.78 3.20
N THR A 258 8.65 -8.41 2.58
CA THR A 258 10.00 -8.79 3.02
C THR A 258 10.33 -8.20 4.40
N ARG A 259 10.04 -6.92 4.64
CA ARG A 259 10.23 -6.27 5.94
C ARG A 259 9.34 -6.89 7.02
N ARG A 260 8.08 -7.18 6.70
CA ARG A 260 7.15 -7.89 7.59
C ARG A 260 7.68 -9.27 7.96
N LEU A 261 8.11 -10.06 6.97
CA LEU A 261 8.68 -11.39 7.19
C LEU A 261 9.89 -11.34 8.14
N GLY A 262 10.82 -10.41 7.91
CA GLY A 262 11.96 -10.20 8.80
C GLY A 262 11.52 -9.81 10.22
N THR A 263 10.53 -8.93 10.35
CA THR A 263 9.97 -8.52 11.65
C THR A 263 9.35 -9.71 12.39
N ILE A 264 8.58 -10.55 11.69
CA ILE A 264 7.97 -11.77 12.25
C ILE A 264 9.05 -12.75 12.71
N TYR A 265 10.10 -12.96 11.90
CA TYR A 265 11.21 -13.83 12.24
C TYR A 265 11.94 -13.36 13.51
N ILE A 266 12.29 -12.07 13.59
CA ILE A 266 12.96 -11.51 14.76
C ILE A 266 12.05 -11.57 15.99
N ALA A 267 10.76 -11.21 15.85
CA ALA A 267 9.79 -11.33 16.93
C ALA A 267 9.66 -12.77 17.44
N SER A 268 9.65 -13.76 16.53
CA SER A 268 9.58 -15.19 16.86
C SER A 268 10.83 -15.70 17.59
N MET A 269 12.00 -15.10 17.30
CA MET A 269 13.24 -15.37 18.02
C MET A 269 13.25 -14.82 19.45
N TYR A 270 12.60 -13.68 19.69
CA TYR A 270 12.65 -12.95 20.96
C TYR A 270 11.51 -13.32 21.91
N PHE A 271 10.30 -13.44 21.40
CA PHE A 271 9.09 -13.64 22.19
C PHE A 271 8.66 -15.11 22.24
N LYS A 272 9.62 -16.03 22.44
CA LYS A 272 9.43 -17.49 22.44
C LYS A 272 8.30 -17.99 23.36
N HIS A 273 7.89 -17.19 24.35
CA HIS A 273 6.84 -17.51 25.34
C HIS A 273 5.53 -16.74 25.15
N ASP A 274 5.45 -15.77 24.25
CA ASP A 274 4.24 -14.96 24.05
C ASP A 274 3.39 -15.56 22.93
N LEU A 275 2.35 -16.28 23.36
CA LEU A 275 1.41 -17.08 22.57
C LEU A 275 0.83 -16.42 21.31
N ARG A 276 1.05 -15.13 21.01
CA ARG A 276 0.48 -14.44 19.83
C ARG A 276 1.46 -14.25 18.67
N TYR A 277 2.76 -14.07 18.94
CA TYR A 277 3.82 -14.00 17.93
C TYR A 277 4.23 -15.37 17.41
N THR A 278 3.73 -16.40 18.09
CA THR A 278 3.88 -17.81 17.80
C THR A 278 2.84 -18.30 16.80
N THR A 279 2.61 -17.59 15.68
CA THR A 279 1.94 -18.25 14.53
C THR A 279 2.68 -19.56 14.19
N TYR A 280 3.96 -19.68 14.53
CA TYR A 280 4.75 -20.92 14.44
C TYR A 280 4.71 -21.86 15.65
N THR A 281 4.10 -21.48 16.77
CA THR A 281 4.33 -22.16 18.07
C THR A 281 3.13 -22.21 19.02
N LYS A 282 1.92 -21.78 18.60
CA LYS A 282 0.70 -21.77 19.46
C LYS A 282 0.25 -23.14 19.97
N GLN A 283 0.57 -24.21 19.26
CA GLN A 283 0.46 -25.60 19.67
C GLN A 283 1.46 -26.32 18.78
N ILE A 284 2.42 -27.03 19.37
CA ILE A 284 3.53 -27.59 18.60
C ILE A 284 3.06 -28.84 17.85
N ARG A 285 2.13 -28.67 16.91
CA ARG A 285 1.71 -29.69 15.97
C ARG A 285 2.10 -29.22 14.57
N SER A 286 2.70 -30.12 13.80
CA SER A 286 3.24 -29.83 12.47
C SER A 286 2.16 -29.34 11.49
N ASP A 287 0.91 -29.76 11.69
CA ASP A 287 -0.26 -29.37 10.91
C ASP A 287 -0.58 -27.87 11.04
N ILE A 288 -0.53 -27.30 12.24
CA ILE A 288 -0.77 -25.88 12.51
C ILE A 288 0.31 -25.02 11.87
N ILE A 289 1.58 -25.42 12.03
CA ILE A 289 2.73 -24.72 11.45
C ILE A 289 2.63 -24.65 9.92
N LEU A 290 2.35 -25.80 9.27
CA LEU A 290 2.19 -25.86 7.83
C LEU A 290 1.00 -25.05 7.33
N THR A 291 -0.09 -25.01 8.11
CA THR A 291 -1.26 -24.18 7.81
C THR A 291 -0.88 -22.70 7.83
N ASN A 292 -0.17 -22.25 8.85
CA ASN A 292 0.24 -20.84 8.97
C ASN A 292 1.24 -20.42 7.88
N LEU A 293 2.19 -21.29 7.51
CA LEU A 293 3.07 -21.05 6.37
C LEU A 293 2.28 -20.97 5.05
N THR A 294 1.27 -21.82 4.90
CA THR A 294 0.41 -21.85 3.72
C THR A 294 -0.45 -20.59 3.63
N ASP A 295 -1.00 -20.13 4.75
CA ASP A 295 -1.77 -18.89 4.82
C ASP A 295 -0.91 -17.67 4.46
N GLU A 296 0.35 -17.63 4.91
CA GLU A 296 1.29 -16.56 4.55
C GLU A 296 1.59 -16.57 3.03
N VAL A 297 1.81 -17.76 2.43
CA VAL A 297 1.98 -17.89 0.98
C VAL A 297 0.74 -17.42 0.21
N LYS A 298 -0.45 -17.77 0.69
CA LYS A 298 -1.72 -17.32 0.09
C LYS A 298 -1.89 -15.82 0.18
N GLU A 299 -1.50 -15.21 1.30
CA GLU A 299 -1.51 -13.76 1.47
C GLU A 299 -0.55 -13.08 0.48
N TYR A 300 0.63 -13.65 0.21
CA TYR A 300 1.53 -13.15 -0.81
C TYR A 300 0.93 -13.22 -2.21
N ILE A 301 0.32 -14.37 -2.57
CA ILE A 301 -0.35 -14.57 -3.86
C ILE A 301 -1.47 -13.55 -4.06
N ASP A 302 -2.31 -13.33 -3.04
CA ASP A 302 -3.39 -12.34 -3.09
C ASP A 302 -2.85 -10.90 -3.17
N THR A 303 -1.83 -10.58 -2.38
CA THR A 303 -1.18 -9.26 -2.37
C THR A 303 -0.61 -8.93 -3.75
N PHE A 304 0.04 -9.87 -4.43
CA PHE A 304 0.53 -9.67 -5.80
C PHE A 304 -0.57 -9.75 -6.87
N GLU A 305 -1.80 -10.10 -6.50
CA GLU A 305 -2.96 -10.29 -7.38
C GLU A 305 -2.80 -11.46 -8.36
N LEU A 306 -1.95 -12.43 -8.02
CA LEU A 306 -1.64 -13.62 -8.82
C LEU A 306 -2.66 -14.74 -8.63
N THR A 307 -3.93 -14.39 -8.45
CA THR A 307 -4.99 -15.38 -8.24
C THR A 307 -5.23 -16.21 -9.50
N LYS A 308 -5.75 -17.43 -9.34
CA LYS A 308 -6.17 -18.29 -10.45
C LYS A 308 -7.07 -17.54 -11.45
N GLN A 309 -7.98 -16.69 -10.98
CA GLN A 309 -8.84 -15.90 -11.85
C GLN A 309 -8.06 -14.86 -12.68
N THR A 310 -7.04 -14.21 -12.12
CA THR A 310 -6.16 -13.29 -12.85
C THR A 310 -5.38 -14.06 -13.91
N ILE A 311 -4.85 -15.22 -13.55
CA ILE A 311 -4.06 -16.10 -14.40
C ILE A 311 -4.92 -16.67 -15.54
N ASP A 312 -6.12 -17.14 -15.24
CA ASP A 312 -7.07 -17.70 -16.21
C ASP A 312 -7.49 -16.66 -17.26
N LYS A 313 -7.67 -15.38 -16.89
CA LYS A 313 -7.93 -14.29 -17.84
C LYS A 313 -6.78 -14.09 -18.84
N LEU A 314 -5.53 -14.31 -18.41
CA LEU A 314 -4.35 -14.23 -19.26
C LEU A 314 -4.18 -15.46 -20.16
N HIS A 315 -4.71 -16.62 -19.75
CA HIS A 315 -4.55 -17.90 -20.46
C HIS A 315 -5.53 -18.14 -21.63
N VAL A 316 -6.49 -17.25 -21.90
CA VAL A 316 -7.49 -17.47 -22.97
C VAL A 316 -6.90 -17.41 -24.39
N LYS A 317 -5.65 -16.96 -24.62
CA LYS A 317 -5.12 -16.84 -26.01
C LYS A 317 -3.83 -17.57 -26.38
N GLU A 318 -2.89 -17.88 -25.47
CA GLU A 318 -1.63 -18.54 -25.87
C GLU A 318 -1.09 -19.49 -24.80
N ARG A 319 -1.20 -20.80 -25.06
CA ARG A 319 -0.84 -21.88 -24.11
C ARG A 319 0.64 -22.27 -24.07
N SER A 320 1.52 -21.76 -24.93
CA SER A 320 2.85 -22.39 -25.16
C SER A 320 4.10 -21.62 -24.71
N ALA A 321 4.01 -20.34 -24.28
CA ALA A 321 5.21 -19.52 -24.02
C ALA A 321 5.35 -18.94 -22.60
N PHE A 322 4.43 -19.22 -21.68
CA PHE A 322 4.41 -18.60 -20.34
C PHE A 322 4.64 -19.61 -19.25
N LYS A 323 5.83 -19.58 -18.63
CA LYS A 323 6.18 -20.47 -17.52
C LYS A 323 6.08 -19.68 -16.21
N MET A 324 4.89 -19.65 -15.63
CA MET A 324 4.71 -19.21 -14.24
C MET A 324 5.28 -20.24 -13.28
N ASN A 325 5.60 -19.83 -12.05
CA ASN A 325 5.93 -20.81 -11.03
C ASN A 325 4.74 -21.68 -10.68
N ASP A 326 4.98 -22.99 -10.56
CA ASP A 326 3.96 -24.00 -10.27
C ASP A 326 3.14 -23.70 -9.00
N ILE A 327 3.70 -22.93 -8.06
CA ILE A 327 3.04 -22.64 -6.78
C ILE A 327 1.71 -21.91 -6.94
N LEU A 328 1.56 -21.11 -8.00
CA LEU A 328 0.34 -20.36 -8.29
C LEU A 328 -0.86 -21.24 -8.69
N CYS A 329 -0.57 -22.46 -9.14
CA CYS A 329 -1.57 -23.44 -9.57
C CYS A 329 -1.87 -24.50 -8.50
N LYS A 330 -1.23 -24.42 -7.32
CA LYS A 330 -1.36 -25.43 -6.26
C LYS A 330 -2.60 -25.18 -5.39
N THR A 331 -3.28 -26.27 -5.01
CA THR A 331 -4.26 -26.25 -3.92
C THR A 331 -3.58 -26.06 -2.56
N ASP A 332 -4.34 -25.69 -1.53
CA ASP A 332 -3.80 -25.56 -0.16
C ASP A 332 -3.02 -26.80 0.29
N GLU A 333 -3.52 -28.01 0.02
CA GLU A 333 -2.80 -29.26 0.35
C GLU A 333 -1.53 -29.47 -0.49
N GLN A 334 -1.52 -29.02 -1.75
CA GLN A 334 -0.33 -29.03 -2.58
C GLN A 334 0.70 -27.99 -2.14
N ILE A 335 0.28 -26.82 -1.63
CA ILE A 335 1.16 -25.81 -1.04
C ILE A 335 1.76 -26.36 0.26
N LYS A 336 0.95 -26.95 1.16
CA LYS A 336 1.44 -27.61 2.37
C LYS A 336 2.46 -28.70 2.06
N THR A 337 2.17 -29.54 1.07
CA THR A 337 3.09 -30.60 0.62
C THR A 337 4.40 -30.00 0.09
N PHE A 338 4.32 -28.96 -0.76
CA PHE A 338 5.49 -28.25 -1.27
C PHE A 338 6.36 -27.69 -0.15
N ILE A 339 5.75 -27.03 0.85
CA ILE A 339 6.43 -26.48 2.02
C ILE A 339 7.08 -27.59 2.84
N LYS A 340 6.35 -28.67 3.15
CA LYS A 340 6.84 -29.83 3.92
C LYS A 340 8.08 -30.43 3.25
N THR A 341 8.01 -30.70 1.95
CA THR A 341 9.14 -31.27 1.18
C THR A 341 10.35 -30.33 1.16
N ARG A 342 10.14 -29.02 1.00
CA ARG A 342 11.24 -28.05 1.00
C ARG A 342 11.93 -27.94 2.36
N LEU A 343 11.16 -27.89 3.45
CA LEU A 343 11.72 -27.89 4.80
C LEU A 343 12.51 -29.18 5.09
N GLN A 344 11.98 -30.35 4.70
CA GLN A 344 12.67 -31.62 4.85
C GLN A 344 14.00 -31.66 4.08
N SER A 345 14.04 -31.11 2.86
CA SER A 345 15.28 -31.00 2.06
C SER A 345 16.34 -30.11 2.69
N GLN A 346 15.95 -29.22 3.60
CA GLN A 346 16.84 -28.34 4.38
C GLN A 346 17.20 -28.95 5.75
N ASN A 347 17.05 -30.27 5.91
CA ASN A 347 17.27 -31.01 7.15
C ASN A 347 16.35 -30.62 8.32
N VAL A 348 15.21 -30.00 8.04
CA VAL A 348 14.18 -29.71 9.06
C VAL A 348 13.24 -30.92 9.18
N ARG A 349 13.34 -31.68 10.28
CA ARG A 349 12.43 -32.81 10.55
C ARG A 349 11.13 -32.33 11.18
N MET A 350 10.02 -32.47 10.45
CA MET A 350 8.66 -32.27 10.96
C MET A 350 8.13 -33.62 11.48
N ILE A 351 7.91 -33.77 12.79
CA ILE A 351 7.34 -35.00 13.39
C ILE A 351 5.82 -34.80 13.53
N GLU A 352 5.04 -35.79 13.10
CA GLU A 352 3.57 -35.72 12.98
C GLU A 352 2.83 -35.78 14.34
N GLU A 353 3.46 -36.37 15.35
CA GLU A 353 3.02 -36.32 16.74
C GLU A 353 3.75 -35.16 17.44
N GLY A 354 2.99 -34.28 18.10
CA GLY A 354 3.39 -32.92 18.47
C GLY A 354 4.88 -32.73 18.79
N CYS A 355 5.52 -31.74 18.15
CA CYS A 355 6.98 -31.64 18.07
C CYS A 355 7.60 -31.42 19.46
N SER A 356 7.93 -32.51 20.14
CA SER A 356 8.93 -32.57 21.20
C SER A 356 10.32 -32.10 20.70
N PHE A 357 10.53 -32.06 19.39
CA PHE A 357 11.73 -31.58 18.68
C PHE A 357 12.01 -30.07 18.87
N LEU A 358 10.99 -29.21 18.96
CA LEU A 358 11.20 -27.76 19.10
C LEU A 358 11.52 -27.32 20.54
N SER A 359 11.66 -28.27 21.47
CA SER A 359 12.02 -28.02 22.87
C SER A 359 13.50 -27.61 23.04
N LEU A 360 14.37 -27.92 22.07
CA LEU A 360 15.78 -27.54 22.10
C LEU A 360 16.00 -26.18 21.40
N PRO A 361 16.62 -25.18 22.06
CA PRO A 361 16.80 -23.83 21.52
C PRO A 361 17.42 -23.78 20.12
N GLY A 362 18.38 -24.65 19.81
CA GLY A 362 19.06 -24.70 18.51
C GLY A 362 18.19 -25.25 17.37
N GLN A 363 17.31 -26.22 17.66
CA GLN A 363 16.42 -26.80 16.65
C GLN A 363 15.29 -25.84 16.29
N MET A 364 14.76 -25.10 17.27
CA MET A 364 13.79 -24.04 17.04
C MET A 364 14.37 -22.89 16.21
N GLN A 365 15.62 -22.50 16.48
CA GLN A 365 16.32 -21.47 15.71
C GLN A 365 16.56 -21.90 14.26
N SER A 366 17.00 -23.15 14.04
CA SER A 366 17.16 -23.71 12.70
C SER A 366 15.83 -23.77 11.94
N PHE A 367 14.74 -24.20 12.59
CA PHE A 367 13.40 -24.23 12.00
C PHE A 367 12.94 -22.84 11.54
N LEU A 368 13.04 -21.84 12.41
CA LEU A 368 12.60 -20.47 12.11
C LEU A 368 13.44 -19.85 11.00
N PHE A 369 14.75 -20.08 10.99
CA PHE A 369 15.65 -19.60 9.93
C PHE A 369 15.28 -20.21 8.56
N ASN A 370 15.08 -21.53 8.51
CA ASN A 370 14.74 -22.22 7.27
C ASN A 370 13.33 -21.87 6.76
N SER A 371 12.38 -21.64 7.66
CA SER A 371 11.02 -21.18 7.31
C SER A 371 11.03 -19.77 6.74
N GLU A 372 11.79 -18.85 7.37
CA GLU A 372 11.99 -17.49 6.88
C GLU A 372 12.62 -17.50 5.48
N LYS A 373 13.69 -18.26 5.30
CA LYS A 373 14.37 -18.40 4.01
C LYS A 373 13.43 -18.94 2.93
N LEU A 374 12.65 -19.97 3.24
CA LEU A 374 11.68 -20.54 2.30
C LEU A 374 10.63 -19.51 1.88
N LEU A 375 10.05 -18.76 2.83
CA LEU A 375 9.06 -17.72 2.53
C LEU A 375 9.67 -16.57 1.72
N ARG A 376 10.92 -16.21 1.98
CA ARG A 376 11.67 -15.20 1.21
C ARG A 376 11.91 -15.66 -0.22
N ASP A 377 12.33 -16.91 -0.42
CA ASP A 377 12.50 -17.49 -1.76
C ASP A 377 11.17 -17.49 -2.54
N ILE A 378 10.06 -17.84 -1.88
CA ILE A 378 8.72 -17.79 -2.48
C ILE A 378 8.33 -16.34 -2.84
N LEU A 379 8.58 -15.37 -1.97
CA LEU A 379 8.33 -13.94 -2.24
C LEU A 379 9.04 -13.45 -3.51
N VAL A 380 10.31 -13.81 -3.68
CA VAL A 380 11.10 -13.46 -4.88
C VAL A 380 10.46 -14.06 -6.14
N LEU A 381 10.06 -15.34 -6.08
CA LEU A 381 9.40 -16.01 -7.21
C LEU A 381 8.06 -15.34 -7.58
N LEU A 382 7.23 -15.02 -6.58
CA LEU A 382 5.95 -14.36 -6.80
C LEU A 382 6.12 -12.93 -7.35
N GLN A 383 7.13 -12.19 -6.89
CA GLN A 383 7.45 -10.87 -7.44
C GLN A 383 7.81 -10.97 -8.93
N GLN A 384 8.64 -11.95 -9.30
CA GLN A 384 9.01 -12.19 -10.70
C GLN A 384 7.80 -12.54 -11.57
N ASP A 385 6.91 -13.40 -11.07
CA ASP A 385 5.66 -13.74 -11.77
C ASP A 385 4.75 -12.52 -11.95
N ALA A 386 4.62 -11.67 -10.93
CA ALA A 386 3.85 -10.42 -11.00
C ALA A 386 4.40 -9.47 -12.07
N LEU A 387 5.73 -9.29 -12.14
CA LEU A 387 6.37 -8.46 -13.16
C LEU A 387 6.17 -9.05 -14.58
N GLN A 388 6.22 -10.37 -14.72
CA GLN A 388 5.95 -11.04 -15.99
C GLN A 388 4.50 -10.84 -16.45
N VAL A 389 3.53 -10.97 -15.52
CA VAL A 389 2.11 -10.68 -15.78
C VAL A 389 1.93 -9.23 -16.22
N LEU A 390 2.54 -8.28 -15.51
CA LEU A 390 2.48 -6.85 -15.85
C LEU A 390 3.01 -6.58 -17.26
N LYS A 391 4.20 -7.09 -17.61
CA LYS A 391 4.79 -6.93 -18.94
C LYS A 391 3.82 -7.39 -20.03
N ARG A 392 3.13 -8.52 -19.82
CA ARG A 392 2.14 -9.03 -20.77
C ARG A 392 0.92 -8.12 -20.92
N LEU A 393 0.36 -7.64 -19.82
CA LEU A 393 -0.77 -6.71 -19.85
C LEU A 393 -0.43 -5.43 -20.62
N MET A 394 0.80 -4.94 -20.50
CA MET A 394 1.26 -3.79 -21.27
C MET A 394 1.43 -4.08 -22.78
N THR A 395 1.89 -5.28 -23.14
CA THR A 395 2.05 -5.69 -24.55
C THR A 395 0.75 -6.09 -25.25
N ASN A 396 -0.31 -6.43 -24.49
CA ASN A 396 -1.57 -6.92 -25.05
C ASN A 396 -2.78 -6.32 -24.30
N PRO A 397 -3.06 -5.01 -24.50
CA PRO A 397 -4.05 -4.26 -23.71
C PRO A 397 -5.52 -4.65 -23.97
N ALA A 398 -5.78 -5.64 -24.84
CA ALA A 398 -7.11 -6.15 -25.14
C ALA A 398 -7.59 -7.27 -24.19
N VAL A 399 -6.91 -7.49 -23.05
CA VAL A 399 -7.19 -8.53 -22.04
C VAL A 399 -7.67 -7.92 -20.72
#